data_AF-A0A1S8THP3-F1
#
_entry.id   AF-A0A1S8THP3-F1
#
_cell.length_a   1.000
_cell.length_b   1.000
_cell.length_c   1.000
_cell.angle_alpha   90.00
_cell.angle_beta   90.00
_cell.angle_gamma   90.00
#
_symmetry.space_group_name_H-M   'P 1'
#
loop_
_entity.id
_entity.type
_entity.pdbx_description
1 polymer ?
#
loop_
_entity_poly.entity_id
_entity_poly.type
_entity_poly.pdbx_seq_one_letter_code
_entity_poly.pdbx_strand_id
1 'polypeptide(L)'
;MKNRTNDSLMAPLWLMYPNIPCGSIGWRMGYGEGYAIDFYSWFNKLEEDEKKKYREMFPEPKRWEREDNIYRYNNYWTYIWQEDGKPEYDLNKVILDYRSGKGLECIYFWGHHPKKDRSITKSCFSQWWQSSFNVGHVKYLFMEQYMMAEKARLFDDKEIEEKIMSSDNPKEIKALGRKVKNFDDKIWNKIKYSIVINGNYNKFMQNENLKTFLLSTQDKILVEASPYDNVWGIQMSEDDVDIKNPELWRGENLLGFALMEVRNEIKRICKNSSMIDFISLHKKYN
;
A
#
# COMPACT_ATOMS: atom_id res chain seq x y z
N MET A 1 41.80 -5.90 -12.96
CA MET A 1 40.45 -5.33 -12.78
C MET A 1 39.68 -5.56 -14.07
N LYS A 2 38.83 -6.59 -14.15
CA LYS A 2 38.00 -6.83 -15.34
C LYS A 2 36.78 -5.90 -15.26
N ASN A 3 36.68 -4.97 -16.20
CA ASN A 3 35.46 -4.19 -16.45
C ASN A 3 34.29 -5.14 -16.77
N ARG A 4 33.46 -5.46 -15.77
CA ARG A 4 32.10 -5.96 -15.98
C ARG A 4 31.15 -4.76 -16.01
N THR A 5 31.21 -3.98 -17.08
CA THR A 5 30.37 -2.78 -17.24
C THR A 5 29.26 -2.98 -18.27
N ASN A 6 28.72 -4.21 -18.40
CA ASN A 6 27.67 -4.44 -19.41
C ASN A 6 26.60 -5.51 -19.07
N ASP A 7 26.54 -6.03 -17.85
CA ASP A 7 25.37 -6.78 -17.41
C ASP A 7 24.34 -5.78 -16.86
N SER A 8 23.26 -5.56 -17.61
CA SER A 8 22.14 -4.72 -17.18
C SER A 8 21.63 -5.17 -15.81
N LEU A 9 21.38 -4.22 -14.91
CA LEU A 9 20.86 -4.53 -13.58
C LEU A 9 19.50 -5.21 -13.71
N MET A 10 19.34 -6.37 -13.08
CA MET A 10 18.02 -6.98 -12.95
C MET A 10 17.21 -6.25 -11.88
N ALA A 11 15.91 -6.08 -12.14
CA ALA A 11 15.00 -5.57 -11.14
C ALA A 11 14.90 -6.55 -9.96
N PRO A 12 14.86 -6.08 -8.71
CA PRO A 12 14.53 -6.97 -7.61
C PRO A 12 13.12 -7.53 -7.80
N LEU A 13 12.88 -8.73 -7.29
CA LEU A 13 11.63 -9.48 -7.51
C LEU A 13 10.37 -8.65 -7.19
N TRP A 14 10.39 -7.86 -6.12
CA TRP A 14 9.26 -7.03 -5.69
C TRP A 14 9.02 -5.78 -6.55
N LEU A 15 10.00 -5.33 -7.35
CA LEU A 15 9.78 -4.26 -8.33
C LEU A 15 9.33 -4.82 -9.67
N MET A 16 9.80 -6.01 -10.06
CA MET A 16 9.36 -6.67 -11.30
C MET A 16 7.92 -7.18 -11.19
N TYR A 17 7.60 -7.90 -10.11
CA TYR A 17 6.27 -8.44 -9.87
C TYR A 17 5.78 -8.03 -8.48
N PRO A 18 5.36 -6.76 -8.30
CA PRO A 18 4.95 -6.25 -6.99
C PRO A 18 3.75 -6.99 -6.41
N ASN A 19 2.95 -7.67 -7.23
CA ASN A 19 1.80 -8.41 -6.75
C ASN A 19 2.13 -9.83 -6.25
N ILE A 20 3.31 -10.39 -6.53
CA ILE A 20 3.69 -11.72 -6.03
C ILE A 20 4.36 -11.57 -4.64
N PRO A 21 3.76 -12.10 -3.55
CA PRO A 21 4.34 -11.99 -2.22
C PRO A 21 5.67 -12.75 -2.08
N CYS A 22 6.48 -12.38 -1.10
CA CYS A 22 7.67 -13.15 -0.72
C CYS A 22 7.26 -14.59 -0.35
N GLY A 23 8.00 -15.58 -0.83
CA GLY A 23 7.71 -17.00 -0.55
C GLY A 23 6.49 -17.59 -1.26
N SER A 24 5.76 -16.81 -2.06
CA SER A 24 4.64 -17.31 -2.87
C SER A 24 5.07 -18.45 -3.80
N ILE A 25 4.19 -19.45 -3.95
CA ILE A 25 4.36 -20.53 -4.94
C ILE A 25 4.44 -19.99 -6.38
N GLY A 26 3.95 -18.78 -6.63
CA GLY A 26 4.06 -18.11 -7.93
C GLY A 26 5.51 -17.87 -8.40
N TRP A 27 6.49 -17.92 -7.50
CA TRP A 27 7.92 -17.87 -7.83
C TRP A 27 8.51 -19.23 -8.26
N ARG A 28 7.76 -20.32 -8.06
CA ARG A 28 8.22 -21.71 -8.34
C ARG A 28 7.32 -22.47 -9.30
N MET A 29 6.09 -22.03 -9.48
CA MET A 29 5.07 -22.69 -10.32
C MET A 29 4.11 -21.67 -10.95
N GLY A 30 4.54 -20.42 -11.12
CA GLY A 30 3.71 -19.35 -11.66
C GLY A 30 4.48 -18.50 -12.67
N TYR A 31 3.83 -17.46 -13.19
CA TYR A 31 4.41 -16.60 -14.22
C TYR A 31 5.66 -15.82 -13.75
N GLY A 32 5.92 -15.75 -12.44
CA GLY A 32 7.14 -15.16 -11.89
C GLY A 32 8.37 -16.09 -11.88
N GLU A 33 8.18 -17.40 -12.12
CA GLU A 33 9.24 -18.42 -11.98
C GLU A 33 10.42 -18.16 -12.92
N GLY A 34 10.16 -17.98 -14.22
CA GLY A 34 11.22 -17.77 -15.21
C GLY A 34 12.09 -16.55 -14.88
N TYR A 35 11.47 -15.46 -14.43
CA TYR A 35 12.21 -14.28 -13.97
C TYR A 35 13.02 -14.55 -12.71
N ALA A 36 12.45 -15.24 -11.73
CA ALA A 36 13.13 -15.53 -10.48
C ALA A 36 14.37 -16.41 -10.71
N ILE A 37 14.28 -17.42 -11.58
CA ILE A 37 15.41 -18.27 -11.97
C ILE A 37 16.54 -17.41 -12.55
N ASP A 38 16.23 -16.56 -13.53
CA ASP A 38 17.21 -15.69 -14.17
C ASP A 38 17.79 -14.66 -13.19
N PHE A 39 16.94 -14.08 -12.34
CA PHE A 39 17.35 -13.15 -11.29
C PHE A 39 18.35 -13.78 -10.32
N TYR A 40 18.04 -14.96 -9.77
CA TYR A 40 18.95 -15.63 -8.85
C TYR A 40 20.22 -16.13 -9.55
N SER A 41 20.12 -16.58 -10.80
CA SER A 41 21.29 -16.95 -11.61
C SER A 41 22.24 -15.77 -11.80
N TRP A 42 21.69 -14.59 -12.10
CA TRP A 42 22.46 -13.35 -12.22
C TRP A 42 23.02 -12.89 -10.86
N PHE A 43 22.16 -12.80 -9.83
CA PHE A 43 22.54 -12.29 -8.51
C PHE A 43 23.62 -13.15 -7.84
N ASN A 44 23.57 -14.47 -8.02
CA ASN A 44 24.57 -15.39 -7.46
C ASN A 44 25.94 -15.32 -8.16
N LYS A 45 26.03 -14.74 -9.37
CA LYS A 45 27.30 -14.51 -10.10
C LYS A 45 28.02 -13.22 -9.67
N LEU A 46 27.35 -12.37 -8.90
CA LEU A 46 27.94 -11.16 -8.31
C LEU A 46 28.90 -11.54 -7.18
N GLU A 47 29.94 -10.74 -7.00
CA GLU A 47 30.82 -10.82 -5.82
C GLU A 47 30.07 -10.35 -4.55
N GLU A 48 30.51 -10.74 -3.35
CA GLU A 48 29.81 -10.39 -2.11
C GLU A 48 29.67 -8.87 -1.90
N ASP A 49 30.68 -8.08 -2.26
CA ASP A 49 30.63 -6.62 -2.20
C ASP A 49 29.59 -6.04 -3.19
N GLU A 50 29.44 -6.66 -4.36
CA GLU A 50 28.44 -6.27 -5.36
C GLU A 50 27.02 -6.63 -4.90
N LYS A 51 26.84 -7.81 -4.29
CA LYS A 51 25.57 -8.22 -3.66
C LYS A 51 25.16 -7.26 -2.54
N LYS A 52 26.11 -6.86 -1.68
CA LYS A 52 25.87 -5.89 -0.62
C LYS A 52 25.41 -4.54 -1.17
N LYS A 53 26.15 -3.99 -2.15
CA LYS A 53 25.77 -2.75 -2.84
C LYS A 53 24.40 -2.87 -3.50
N TYR A 54 24.09 -4.00 -4.13
CA TYR A 54 22.78 -4.22 -4.74
C TYR A 54 21.64 -4.16 -3.72
N ARG A 55 21.79 -4.85 -2.57
CA ARG A 55 20.78 -4.81 -1.48
C ARG A 55 20.63 -3.42 -0.87
N GLU A 56 21.71 -2.64 -0.79
CA GLU A 56 21.65 -1.24 -0.33
C GLU A 56 20.94 -0.33 -1.34
N MET A 57 21.14 -0.56 -2.65
CA MET A 57 20.45 0.17 -3.71
C MET A 57 18.97 -0.21 -3.81
N PHE A 58 18.66 -1.48 -3.60
CA PHE A 58 17.33 -2.06 -3.72
C PHE A 58 16.98 -2.79 -2.42
N PRO A 59 16.61 -2.04 -1.38
CA PRO A 59 16.27 -2.67 -0.11
C PRO A 59 14.92 -3.38 -0.21
N GLU A 60 14.80 -4.50 0.51
CA GLU A 60 13.57 -5.27 0.56
C GLU A 60 12.43 -4.42 1.16
N PRO A 61 11.20 -4.52 0.65
CA PRO A 61 10.05 -3.85 1.24
C PRO A 61 9.69 -4.49 2.59
N LYS A 62 9.06 -3.74 3.49
CA LYS A 62 8.70 -4.19 4.86
C LYS A 62 7.99 -5.56 4.91
N ARG A 63 7.18 -5.87 3.90
CA ARG A 63 6.45 -7.15 3.75
C ARG A 63 7.30 -8.34 3.27
N TRP A 64 8.59 -8.14 2.96
CA TRP A 64 9.53 -9.19 2.54
C TRP A 64 10.44 -9.65 3.68
N GLU A 65 10.49 -8.89 4.79
CA GLU A 65 11.23 -9.23 6.00
C GLU A 65 10.58 -10.45 6.68
N ARG A 66 11.41 -11.46 6.98
CA ARG A 66 10.96 -12.87 6.91
C ARG A 66 10.16 -13.42 8.08
N GLU A 67 10.23 -12.89 9.30
CA GLU A 67 9.55 -13.55 10.44
C GLU A 67 8.92 -12.61 11.48
N ASP A 68 9.51 -11.45 11.77
CA ASP A 68 9.05 -10.58 12.87
C ASP A 68 7.83 -9.69 12.50
N ASN A 69 7.54 -9.55 11.20
CA ASN A 69 6.55 -8.60 10.68
C ASN A 69 5.21 -9.26 10.29
N ILE A 70 4.79 -10.31 10.99
CA ILE A 70 3.54 -11.03 10.70
C ILE A 70 2.61 -11.02 11.92
N TYR A 71 1.41 -10.49 11.73
CA TYR A 71 0.30 -10.68 12.66
C TYR A 71 -0.44 -11.98 12.33
N ARG A 72 -0.83 -12.73 13.36
CA ARG A 72 -1.62 -13.97 13.23
C ARG A 72 -2.83 -13.93 14.16
N TYR A 73 -3.97 -14.40 13.66
CA TYR A 73 -5.19 -14.61 14.43
C TYR A 73 -5.95 -15.79 13.84
N ASN A 74 -6.11 -16.88 14.60
CA ASN A 74 -6.61 -18.16 14.09
C ASN A 74 -5.85 -18.60 12.81
N ASN A 75 -6.56 -18.77 11.69
CA ASN A 75 -5.99 -19.12 10.39
C ASN A 75 -5.62 -17.90 9.54
N TYR A 76 -5.92 -16.69 10.01
CA TYR A 76 -5.62 -15.45 9.32
C TYR A 76 -4.22 -14.95 9.67
N TRP A 77 -3.54 -14.39 8.67
CA TRP A 77 -2.30 -13.66 8.87
C TRP A 77 -2.21 -12.48 7.90
N THR A 78 -1.49 -11.44 8.30
CA THR A 78 -1.14 -10.32 7.43
C THR A 78 0.20 -9.73 7.87
N TYR A 79 0.85 -8.99 6.97
CA TYR A 79 2.05 -8.24 7.30
C TYR A 79 1.72 -7.03 8.19
N ILE A 80 2.58 -6.74 9.14
CA ILE A 80 2.61 -5.50 9.91
C ILE A 80 3.87 -4.71 9.53
N TRP A 81 3.76 -3.38 9.45
CA TRP A 81 4.89 -2.54 9.01
C TRP A 81 5.63 -1.90 10.18
N GLN A 82 4.96 -1.80 11.32
CA GLN A 82 5.50 -1.29 12.57
C GLN A 82 5.15 -2.30 13.67
N GLU A 83 5.84 -2.17 14.80
CA GLU A 83 5.57 -2.98 15.99
C GLU A 83 4.09 -2.92 16.39
N ASP A 84 3.52 -4.08 16.73
CA ASP A 84 2.08 -4.27 17.03
C ASP A 84 1.10 -3.87 15.92
N GLY A 85 1.56 -3.51 14.71
CA GLY A 85 0.69 -3.02 13.63
C GLY A 85 0.20 -1.58 13.82
N LYS A 86 0.85 -0.80 14.70
CA LYS A 86 0.51 0.60 14.98
C LYS A 86 0.90 1.53 13.82
N PRO A 87 0.20 2.65 13.63
CA PRO A 87 0.62 3.71 12.71
C PRO A 87 1.98 4.33 13.08
N GLU A 88 2.79 4.67 12.08
CA GLU A 88 3.99 5.52 12.23
C GLU A 88 3.63 6.98 12.51
N TYR A 89 2.47 7.40 12.00
CA TYR A 89 1.92 8.74 12.15
C TYR A 89 0.62 8.70 12.95
N ASP A 90 0.46 9.67 13.83
CA ASP A 90 -0.78 9.90 14.57
C ASP A 90 -1.08 11.40 14.66
N LEU A 91 -2.32 11.71 15.06
CA LEU A 91 -2.80 13.08 15.19
C LEU A 91 -2.04 13.86 16.27
N ASN A 92 -1.60 13.21 17.36
CA ASN A 92 -0.89 13.89 18.45
C ASN A 92 0.42 14.48 17.95
N LYS A 93 1.17 13.75 17.12
CA LYS A 93 2.41 14.23 16.51
C LYS A 93 2.16 15.44 15.59
N VAL A 94 1.07 15.41 14.82
CA VAL A 94 0.66 16.54 13.97
C VAL A 94 0.29 17.77 14.81
N ILE A 95 -0.44 17.58 15.92
CA ILE A 95 -0.77 18.66 16.86
C ILE A 95 0.49 19.25 17.52
N LEU A 96 1.46 18.40 17.90
CA LEU A 96 2.72 18.86 18.48
C LEU A 96 3.54 19.69 17.48
N ASP A 97 3.65 19.22 16.23
CA ASP A 97 4.30 19.97 15.14
C ASP A 97 3.57 21.31 14.91
N TYR A 98 2.24 21.32 14.87
CA TYR A 98 1.43 22.54 14.75
C TYR A 98 1.70 23.54 15.88
N ARG A 99 1.65 23.08 17.14
CA ARG A 99 1.91 23.90 18.34
C ARG A 99 3.33 24.46 18.37
N SER A 100 4.30 23.73 17.80
CA SER A 100 5.69 24.18 17.70
C SER A 100 5.90 25.31 16.66
N GLY A 101 4.86 25.69 15.92
CA GLY A 101 4.94 26.69 14.86
C GLY A 101 5.52 26.15 13.55
N LYS A 102 5.67 24.83 13.41
CA LYS A 102 6.11 24.20 12.17
C LYS A 102 5.03 24.39 11.09
N GLY A 103 5.43 24.93 9.95
CA GLY A 103 4.52 25.07 8.81
C GLY A 103 4.02 23.71 8.33
N LEU A 104 2.74 23.42 8.54
CA LEU A 104 2.11 22.19 8.07
C LEU A 104 1.54 22.38 6.67
N GLU A 105 2.15 21.72 5.68
CA GLU A 105 1.57 21.63 4.34
C GLU A 105 0.66 20.40 4.25
N CYS A 106 -0.63 20.61 4.02
CA CYS A 106 -1.61 19.55 3.92
C CYS A 106 -2.23 19.44 2.52
N ILE A 107 -2.53 18.22 2.09
CA ILE A 107 -3.41 17.91 0.97
C ILE A 107 -4.68 17.31 1.56
N TYR A 108 -5.75 18.10 1.58
CA TYR A 108 -7.09 17.63 1.94
C TYR A 108 -7.70 16.95 0.74
N PHE A 109 -8.25 15.75 0.93
CA PHE A 109 -8.92 15.01 -0.12
C PHE A 109 -10.20 14.37 0.38
N TRP A 110 -11.24 14.40 -0.45
CA TRP A 110 -12.46 13.63 -0.26
C TRP A 110 -13.14 13.37 -1.61
N GLY A 111 -13.87 12.25 -1.70
CA GLY A 111 -14.49 11.79 -2.93
C GLY A 111 -13.55 10.97 -3.83
N HIS A 112 -14.13 10.30 -4.83
CA HIS A 112 -13.45 9.24 -5.59
C HIS A 112 -13.67 9.32 -7.12
N HIS A 113 -14.32 10.38 -7.61
CA HIS A 113 -14.65 10.47 -9.03
C HIS A 113 -13.46 11.00 -9.83
N PRO A 114 -13.07 10.32 -10.93
CA PRO A 114 -12.08 10.84 -11.85
C PRO A 114 -12.60 12.12 -12.52
N LYS A 115 -11.67 13.00 -12.91
CA LYS A 115 -12.00 14.11 -13.79
C LYS A 115 -12.40 13.60 -15.18
N LYS A 116 -13.22 14.39 -15.89
CA LYS A 116 -13.66 14.06 -17.27
C LYS A 116 -12.49 13.87 -18.24
N ASP A 117 -11.41 14.61 -18.03
CA ASP A 117 -10.17 14.52 -18.82
C ASP A 117 -9.25 13.35 -18.42
N ARG A 118 -9.67 12.52 -17.46
CA ARG A 118 -8.92 11.38 -16.90
C ARG A 118 -7.61 11.75 -16.19
N SER A 119 -7.36 13.04 -15.95
CA SER A 119 -6.22 13.45 -15.15
C SER A 119 -6.34 12.92 -13.72
N ILE A 120 -5.22 12.44 -13.17
CA ILE A 120 -5.16 12.00 -11.78
C ILE A 120 -5.23 13.23 -10.86
N THR A 121 -6.07 13.12 -9.84
CA THR A 121 -6.21 14.14 -8.81
C THR A 121 -6.17 13.50 -7.43
N LYS A 122 -6.22 14.32 -6.38
CA LYS A 122 -6.25 13.86 -4.98
C LYS A 122 -7.39 12.88 -4.64
N SER A 123 -8.46 12.84 -5.44
CA SER A 123 -9.52 11.81 -5.30
C SER A 123 -9.01 10.38 -5.50
N CYS A 124 -7.84 10.18 -6.13
CA CYS A 124 -7.23 8.86 -6.26
C CYS A 124 -6.76 8.24 -4.94
N PHE A 125 -6.62 9.05 -3.88
CA PHE A 125 -6.32 8.60 -2.54
C PHE A 125 -7.50 7.87 -1.87
N SER A 126 -8.72 8.09 -2.35
CA SER A 126 -9.90 7.41 -1.84
C SER A 126 -9.83 5.88 -2.02
N GLN A 127 -10.34 5.15 -1.02
CA GLN A 127 -10.45 3.69 -1.07
C GLN A 127 -11.44 3.19 -2.13
N TRP A 128 -12.35 4.07 -2.57
CA TRP A 128 -13.34 3.83 -3.61
C TRP A 128 -12.91 4.24 -5.02
N TRP A 129 -11.72 4.82 -5.17
CA TRP A 129 -11.18 5.10 -6.50
C TRP A 129 -11.03 3.78 -7.27
N GLN A 130 -11.65 3.68 -8.45
CA GLN A 130 -11.60 2.48 -9.28
C GLN A 130 -10.20 2.33 -9.89
N SER A 131 -9.41 1.43 -9.31
CA SER A 131 -8.07 1.10 -9.76
C SER A 131 -7.79 -0.31 -9.33
N SER A 132 -7.80 -1.22 -10.30
CA SER A 132 -7.58 -2.62 -10.01
C SER A 132 -6.14 -2.90 -9.62
N PHE A 133 -5.95 -3.84 -8.71
CA PHE A 133 -4.66 -4.36 -8.31
C PHE A 133 -4.82 -5.82 -7.86
N ASN A 134 -3.70 -6.54 -7.81
CA ASN A 134 -3.66 -7.93 -7.39
C ASN A 134 -2.91 -8.08 -6.07
N VAL A 135 -3.32 -9.02 -5.23
CA VAL A 135 -2.53 -9.52 -4.11
C VAL A 135 -2.37 -11.02 -4.29
N GLY A 136 -1.16 -11.46 -4.64
CA GLY A 136 -0.96 -12.78 -5.21
C GLY A 136 -1.77 -12.94 -6.49
N HIS A 137 -2.64 -13.94 -6.51
CA HIS A 137 -3.53 -14.25 -7.63
C HIS A 137 -4.92 -13.60 -7.52
N VAL A 138 -5.22 -12.93 -6.41
CA VAL A 138 -6.55 -12.36 -6.16
C VAL A 138 -6.60 -10.93 -6.68
N LYS A 139 -7.56 -10.64 -7.56
CA LYS A 139 -7.80 -9.31 -8.13
C LYS A 139 -8.85 -8.55 -7.32
N TYR A 140 -8.61 -7.27 -7.09
CA TYR A 140 -9.55 -6.33 -6.49
C TYR A 140 -9.79 -5.16 -7.44
N LEU A 141 -11.01 -4.62 -7.44
CA LEU A 141 -11.40 -3.45 -8.24
C LEU A 141 -11.21 -2.12 -7.48
N PHE A 142 -11.32 -2.19 -6.15
CA PHE A 142 -11.23 -1.05 -5.23
C PHE A 142 -10.43 -1.45 -4.00
N MET A 143 -9.83 -0.47 -3.32
CA MET A 143 -9.19 -0.75 -2.03
C MET A 143 -10.22 -1.17 -0.98
N GLU A 144 -11.41 -0.56 -0.97
CA GLU A 144 -12.42 -0.97 0.00
C GLU A 144 -12.90 -2.43 -0.21
N GLN A 145 -12.93 -2.91 -1.46
CA GLN A 145 -13.22 -4.32 -1.72
C GLN A 145 -12.19 -5.23 -1.04
N TYR A 146 -10.91 -4.91 -1.17
CA TYR A 146 -9.84 -5.59 -0.45
C TYR A 146 -10.04 -5.50 1.06
N MET A 147 -10.28 -4.30 1.62
CA MET A 147 -10.48 -4.13 3.06
C MET A 147 -11.63 -4.98 3.61
N MET A 148 -12.76 -5.02 2.90
CA MET A 148 -13.92 -5.80 3.33
C MET A 148 -13.68 -7.32 3.17
N ALA A 149 -12.97 -7.75 2.13
CA ALA A 149 -12.59 -9.15 1.96
C ALA A 149 -11.62 -9.61 3.04
N GLU A 150 -10.59 -8.82 3.36
CA GLU A 150 -9.67 -9.10 4.46
C GLU A 150 -10.38 -9.12 5.82
N LYS A 151 -11.37 -8.23 6.02
CA LYS A 151 -12.24 -8.26 7.20
C LYS A 151 -13.00 -9.59 7.30
N ALA A 152 -13.59 -10.07 6.21
CA ALA A 152 -14.29 -11.34 6.18
C ALA A 152 -13.33 -12.53 6.46
N ARG A 153 -12.13 -12.51 5.86
CA ARG A 153 -11.08 -13.52 6.10
C ARG A 153 -10.61 -13.54 7.55
N LEU A 154 -10.42 -12.38 8.17
CA LEU A 154 -9.99 -12.25 9.56
C LEU A 154 -10.95 -12.95 10.54
N PHE A 155 -12.25 -12.92 10.24
CA PHE A 155 -13.30 -13.52 11.07
C PHE A 155 -13.85 -14.85 10.50
N ASP A 156 -13.13 -15.47 9.56
CA ASP A 156 -13.45 -16.76 8.91
C ASP A 156 -14.86 -16.82 8.29
N ASP A 157 -15.35 -15.68 7.77
CA ASP A 157 -16.65 -15.57 7.10
C ASP A 157 -16.52 -15.70 5.58
N LYS A 158 -16.25 -16.93 5.13
CA LYS A 158 -16.06 -17.25 3.70
C LYS A 158 -17.27 -16.92 2.84
N GLU A 159 -18.48 -17.04 3.37
CA GLU A 159 -19.72 -16.72 2.64
C GLU A 159 -19.79 -15.23 2.30
N ILE A 160 -19.46 -14.35 3.27
CA ILE A 160 -19.41 -12.90 3.03
C ILE A 160 -18.22 -12.53 2.16
N GLU A 161 -17.06 -13.18 2.34
CA GLU A 161 -15.89 -13.00 1.46
C GLU A 161 -16.25 -13.25 0.00
N GLU A 162 -16.84 -14.42 -0.31
CA GLU A 162 -17.24 -14.79 -1.68
C GLU A 162 -18.20 -13.78 -2.31
N LYS A 163 -19.18 -13.30 -1.53
CA LYS A 163 -20.12 -12.25 -1.97
C LYS A 163 -19.41 -10.92 -2.26
N ILE A 164 -18.48 -10.51 -1.40
CA ILE A 164 -17.68 -9.28 -1.59
C ILE A 164 -16.83 -9.40 -2.86
N MET A 165 -16.19 -10.55 -3.06
CA MET A 165 -15.31 -10.78 -4.21
C MET A 165 -16.09 -10.89 -5.53
N SER A 166 -17.35 -11.32 -5.48
CA SER A 166 -18.23 -11.43 -6.66
C SER A 166 -18.92 -10.12 -7.06
N SER A 167 -18.90 -9.11 -6.19
CA SER A 167 -19.57 -7.82 -6.42
C SER A 167 -18.59 -6.78 -6.96
N ASP A 168 -19.03 -5.99 -7.95
CA ASP A 168 -18.35 -4.78 -8.44
C ASP A 168 -19.02 -3.48 -7.96
N ASN A 169 -20.14 -3.58 -7.23
CA ASN A 169 -20.92 -2.45 -6.76
C ASN A 169 -20.40 -1.94 -5.40
N PRO A 170 -19.90 -0.69 -5.31
CA PRO A 170 -19.39 -0.12 -4.06
C PRO A 170 -20.38 -0.15 -2.89
N LYS A 171 -21.66 0.12 -3.16
CA LYS A 171 -22.69 0.15 -2.11
C LYS A 171 -22.95 -1.24 -1.53
N GLU A 172 -22.95 -2.25 -2.39
CA GLU A 172 -23.13 -3.65 -2.01
C GLU A 172 -21.94 -4.16 -1.20
N ILE A 173 -20.71 -3.95 -1.70
CA ILE A 173 -19.46 -4.30 -0.99
C ILE A 173 -19.46 -3.70 0.42
N LYS A 174 -19.80 -2.41 0.55
CA LYS A 174 -19.86 -1.72 1.84
C LYS A 174 -20.94 -2.28 2.75
N ALA A 175 -22.09 -2.70 2.20
CA ALA A 175 -23.16 -3.32 2.96
C ALA A 175 -22.78 -4.72 3.45
N LEU A 176 -22.12 -5.53 2.61
CA LEU A 176 -21.63 -6.86 2.95
C LEU A 176 -20.57 -6.81 4.05
N GLY A 177 -19.65 -5.85 4.00
CA GLY A 177 -18.64 -5.66 5.04
C GLY A 177 -19.18 -5.34 6.45
N ARG A 178 -20.42 -4.83 6.55
CA ARG A 178 -21.13 -4.65 7.83
C ARG A 178 -21.81 -5.93 8.33
N LYS A 179 -21.95 -6.94 7.48
CA LYS A 179 -22.61 -8.22 7.76
C LYS A 179 -21.63 -9.36 8.08
N VAL A 180 -20.32 -9.07 8.12
CA VAL A 180 -19.30 -10.05 8.52
C VAL A 180 -19.65 -10.62 9.89
N LYS A 181 -19.79 -11.95 9.95
CA LYS A 181 -20.08 -12.72 11.17
C LYS A 181 -18.85 -12.75 12.08
N ASN A 182 -19.08 -13.04 13.36
CA ASN A 182 -18.03 -13.16 14.38
C ASN A 182 -17.13 -11.92 14.53
N PHE A 183 -17.61 -10.76 14.08
CA PHE A 183 -16.86 -9.53 14.12
C PHE A 183 -16.55 -9.11 15.56
N ASP A 184 -15.28 -8.87 15.84
CA ASP A 184 -14.78 -8.35 17.11
C ASP A 184 -14.02 -7.04 16.86
N ASP A 185 -14.52 -5.95 17.45
CA ASP A 185 -13.94 -4.62 17.31
C ASP A 185 -12.51 -4.52 17.84
N LYS A 186 -12.16 -5.24 18.91
CA LYS A 186 -10.81 -5.18 19.50
C LYS A 186 -9.80 -5.82 18.56
N ILE A 187 -10.16 -6.97 17.98
CA ILE A 187 -9.33 -7.67 17.01
C ILE A 187 -9.21 -6.83 15.73
N TRP A 188 -10.33 -6.30 15.23
CA TRP A 188 -10.32 -5.44 14.05
C TRP A 188 -9.47 -4.19 14.26
N ASN A 189 -9.65 -3.47 15.37
CA ASN A 189 -8.90 -2.24 15.65
C ASN A 189 -7.40 -2.48 15.81
N LYS A 190 -6.98 -3.68 16.23
CA LYS A 190 -5.57 -4.05 16.30
C LYS A 190 -4.91 -4.16 14.92
N ILE A 191 -5.65 -4.55 13.87
CA ILE A 191 -5.03 -4.93 12.59
C ILE A 191 -5.56 -4.18 11.35
N LYS A 192 -6.70 -3.47 11.45
CA LYS A 192 -7.34 -2.74 10.34
C LYS A 192 -6.38 -1.81 9.61
N TYR A 193 -5.48 -1.16 10.36
CA TYR A 193 -4.50 -0.22 9.82
C TYR A 193 -3.49 -0.94 8.92
N SER A 194 -2.94 -2.05 9.40
CA SER A 194 -2.01 -2.88 8.64
C SER A 194 -2.65 -3.46 7.38
N ILE A 195 -3.92 -3.88 7.45
CA ILE A 195 -4.69 -4.30 6.27
C ILE A 195 -4.73 -3.17 5.23
N VAL A 196 -5.16 -1.97 5.63
CA VAL A 196 -5.28 -0.83 4.71
C VAL A 196 -3.94 -0.41 4.11
N ILE A 197 -2.86 -0.41 4.89
CA ILE A 197 -1.51 -0.12 4.36
C ILE A 197 -1.10 -1.16 3.31
N ASN A 198 -1.26 -2.47 3.58
CA ASN A 198 -0.87 -3.51 2.64
C ASN A 198 -1.67 -3.43 1.33
N GLY A 199 -2.97 -3.15 1.41
CA GLY A 199 -3.81 -2.96 0.23
C GLY A 199 -3.42 -1.71 -0.57
N ASN A 200 -3.22 -0.57 0.10
CA ASN A 200 -2.78 0.65 -0.58
C ASN A 200 -1.37 0.51 -1.18
N TYR A 201 -0.44 -0.19 -0.52
CA TYR A 201 0.85 -0.50 -1.11
C TYR A 201 0.70 -1.26 -2.44
N ASN A 202 -0.13 -2.32 -2.48
CA ASN A 202 -0.36 -3.05 -3.72
C ASN A 202 -1.03 -2.18 -4.80
N LYS A 203 -2.05 -1.39 -4.44
CA LYS A 203 -2.72 -0.44 -5.33
C LYS A 203 -1.71 0.53 -5.96
N PHE A 204 -0.95 1.26 -5.14
CA PHE A 204 -0.06 2.30 -5.63
C PHE A 204 1.18 1.74 -6.31
N MET A 205 1.72 0.59 -5.88
CA MET A 205 2.87 -0.02 -6.53
C MET A 205 2.55 -0.59 -7.92
N GLN A 206 1.31 -1.03 -8.16
CA GLN A 206 0.90 -1.61 -9.46
C GLN A 206 0.35 -0.59 -10.45
N ASN A 207 0.04 0.63 -10.01
CA ASN A 207 -0.59 1.66 -10.85
C ASN A 207 0.35 2.86 -11.00
N GLU A 208 1.16 2.89 -12.06
CA GLU A 208 2.23 3.90 -12.27
C GLU A 208 1.76 5.36 -12.18
N ASN A 209 0.60 5.70 -12.74
CA ASN A 209 0.05 7.05 -12.66
C ASN A 209 -0.34 7.43 -11.22
N LEU A 210 -0.88 6.48 -10.45
CA LEU A 210 -1.22 6.70 -9.05
C LEU A 210 0.04 6.79 -8.19
N LYS A 211 1.02 5.91 -8.43
CA LYS A 211 2.34 5.92 -7.78
C LYS A 211 3.01 7.28 -7.92
N THR A 212 3.08 7.76 -9.16
CA THR A 212 3.67 9.06 -9.51
C THR A 212 2.95 10.19 -8.78
N PHE A 213 1.61 10.17 -8.77
CA PHE A 213 0.84 11.17 -8.06
C PHE A 213 1.08 11.13 -6.54
N LEU A 214 1.10 9.95 -5.92
CA LEU A 214 1.40 9.80 -4.49
C LEU A 214 2.80 10.34 -4.14
N LEU A 215 3.82 9.99 -4.92
CA LEU A 215 5.18 10.48 -4.71
C LEU A 215 5.30 12.00 -4.90
N SER A 216 4.51 12.58 -5.82
CA SER A 216 4.48 14.03 -6.07
C SER A 216 4.00 14.85 -4.87
N THR A 217 3.34 14.22 -3.90
CA THR A 217 2.90 14.89 -2.66
C THR A 217 4.06 15.22 -1.71
N GLN A 218 5.26 14.69 -1.98
CA GLN A 218 6.48 14.94 -1.21
C GLN A 218 6.26 14.69 0.29
N ASP A 219 6.51 15.67 1.14
CA ASP A 219 6.41 15.54 2.59
C ASP A 219 5.09 16.13 3.15
N LYS A 220 4.14 16.48 2.27
CA LYS A 220 2.82 17.01 2.68
C LYS A 220 2.04 15.98 3.48
N ILE A 221 1.27 16.44 4.46
CA ILE A 221 0.33 15.61 5.22
C ILE A 221 -0.88 15.33 4.34
N LEU A 222 -1.25 14.06 4.19
CA LEU A 222 -2.46 13.68 3.48
C LEU A 222 -3.60 13.63 4.49
N VAL A 223 -4.73 14.29 4.18
CA VAL A 223 -5.85 14.45 5.11
C VAL A 223 -7.15 14.04 4.42
N GLU A 224 -7.77 12.94 4.86
CA GLU A 224 -9.08 12.51 4.37
C GLU A 224 -10.15 13.41 5.01
N ALA A 225 -10.56 14.44 4.27
CA ALA A 225 -11.53 15.45 4.67
C ALA A 225 -12.97 14.97 4.46
N SER A 226 -13.26 13.77 4.96
CA SER A 226 -14.62 13.24 4.97
C SER A 226 -15.40 13.86 6.13
N PRO A 227 -16.59 14.47 5.90
CA PRO A 227 -17.42 15.00 6.98
C PRO A 227 -18.15 13.91 7.78
N TYR A 228 -18.06 12.64 7.37
CA TYR A 228 -18.83 11.53 7.93
C TYR A 228 -17.97 10.46 8.61
N ASP A 229 -16.65 10.52 8.46
CA ASP A 229 -15.72 9.50 8.94
C ASP A 229 -14.75 10.11 9.95
N ASN A 230 -14.82 9.65 11.20
CA ASN A 230 -13.95 10.08 12.29
C ASN A 230 -12.81 9.09 12.60
N VAL A 231 -12.70 7.99 11.85
CA VAL A 231 -11.65 6.99 12.04
C VAL A 231 -10.63 7.10 10.90
N TRP A 232 -11.08 6.92 9.66
CA TRP A 232 -10.20 7.04 8.51
C TRP A 232 -10.01 8.49 8.07
N GLY A 233 -10.98 9.36 8.36
CA GLY A 233 -10.96 10.78 8.09
C GLY A 233 -10.96 11.66 9.35
N ILE A 234 -11.06 12.97 9.14
CA ILE A 234 -11.05 14.00 10.20
C ILE A 234 -12.45 14.45 10.64
N GLN A 235 -13.51 13.89 10.06
CA GLN A 235 -14.90 14.30 10.29
C GLN A 235 -15.15 15.81 10.05
N MET A 236 -14.53 16.35 9.01
CA MET A 236 -14.67 17.74 8.56
C MET A 236 -14.58 17.76 7.04
N SER A 237 -15.29 18.68 6.39
CA SER A 237 -15.21 18.88 4.94
C SER A 237 -14.03 19.78 4.55
N GLU A 238 -13.61 19.73 3.29
CA GLU A 238 -12.48 20.53 2.78
C GLU A 238 -12.65 22.06 2.90
N ASP A 239 -13.90 22.52 2.97
CA ASP A 239 -14.33 23.92 3.07
C ASP A 239 -14.58 24.38 4.53
N ASP A 240 -14.39 23.50 5.51
CA ASP A 240 -14.53 23.85 6.92
C ASP A 240 -13.47 24.91 7.31
N VAL A 241 -13.92 25.96 8.02
CA VAL A 241 -13.07 27.09 8.43
C VAL A 241 -11.93 26.67 9.35
N ASP A 242 -12.13 25.61 10.11
CA ASP A 242 -11.21 25.11 11.13
C ASP A 242 -10.29 23.99 10.61
N ILE A 243 -10.43 23.58 9.34
CA ILE A 243 -9.73 22.42 8.78
C ILE A 243 -8.20 22.52 8.88
N LYS A 244 -7.66 23.75 8.89
CA LYS A 244 -6.22 24.01 8.99
C LYS A 244 -5.67 23.88 10.41
N ASN A 245 -6.53 23.77 11.42
CA ASN A 245 -6.14 23.55 12.80
C ASN A 245 -6.33 22.07 13.18
N PRO A 246 -5.27 21.26 13.24
CA PRO A 246 -5.36 19.85 13.61
C PRO A 246 -5.86 19.62 15.04
N GLU A 247 -5.82 20.61 15.93
CA GLU A 247 -6.43 20.52 17.26
C GLU A 247 -7.97 20.49 17.21
N LEU A 248 -8.55 20.96 16.12
CA LEU A 248 -10.00 21.01 15.91
C LEU A 248 -10.50 19.84 15.05
N TRP A 249 -9.60 18.98 14.56
CA TRP A 249 -9.98 17.76 13.86
C TRP A 249 -10.75 16.83 14.80
N ARG A 250 -11.87 16.29 14.30
CA ARG A 250 -12.79 15.46 15.09
C ARG A 250 -12.61 13.96 14.80
N GLY A 251 -11.59 13.62 14.01
CA GLY A 251 -11.28 12.24 13.62
C GLY A 251 -9.79 11.95 13.54
N GLU A 252 -9.46 10.66 13.44
CA GLU A 252 -8.10 10.14 13.58
C GLU A 252 -7.25 10.25 12.30
N ASN A 253 -7.84 10.51 11.13
CA ASN A 253 -7.15 10.60 9.84
C ASN A 253 -6.29 9.37 9.48
N LEU A 254 -6.70 8.16 9.89
CA LEU A 254 -5.88 6.95 9.69
C LEU A 254 -5.55 6.69 8.21
N LEU A 255 -6.42 7.07 7.27
CA LEU A 255 -6.16 6.82 5.85
C LEU A 255 -5.06 7.73 5.31
N GLY A 256 -5.08 9.00 5.70
CA GLY A 256 -4.02 9.95 5.35
C GLY A 256 -2.65 9.45 5.80
N PHE A 257 -2.57 8.99 7.05
CA PHE A 257 -1.36 8.41 7.64
C PHE A 257 -0.91 7.12 6.94
N ALA A 258 -1.83 6.21 6.63
CA ALA A 258 -1.54 4.99 5.89
C ALA A 258 -0.93 5.30 4.51
N LEU A 259 -1.48 6.28 3.79
CA LEU A 259 -0.96 6.69 2.48
C LEU A 259 0.42 7.35 2.58
N MET A 260 0.71 8.08 3.65
CA MET A 260 2.03 8.66 3.89
C MET A 260 3.08 7.57 4.16
N GLU A 261 2.75 6.54 4.93
CA GLU A 261 3.64 5.39 5.13
C GLU A 261 3.89 4.65 3.81
N VAL A 262 2.83 4.38 3.04
CA VAL A 262 2.95 3.75 1.71
C VAL A 262 3.84 4.59 0.78
N ARG A 263 3.67 5.92 0.78
CA ARG A 263 4.49 6.85 0.00
C ARG A 263 5.97 6.73 0.37
N ASN A 264 6.28 6.75 1.66
CA ASN A 264 7.66 6.67 2.15
C ASN A 264 8.30 5.33 1.77
N GLU A 265 7.54 4.24 1.91
CA GLU A 265 8.03 2.92 1.59
C GLU A 265 8.29 2.77 0.08
N ILE A 266 7.36 3.21 -0.76
CA ILE A 266 7.56 3.24 -2.22
C ILE A 266 8.77 4.12 -2.58
N LYS A 267 8.89 5.31 -1.98
CA LYS A 267 10.05 6.21 -2.20
C LYS A 267 11.36 5.52 -1.84
N ARG A 268 11.40 4.76 -0.74
CA ARG A 268 12.57 4.01 -0.26
C ARG A 268 12.98 2.91 -1.24
N ILE A 269 12.05 2.03 -1.61
CA ILE A 269 12.35 0.85 -2.44
C ILE A 269 12.54 1.19 -3.92
N CYS A 270 11.91 2.26 -4.41
CA CYS A 270 12.03 2.69 -5.81
C CYS A 270 13.14 3.73 -6.03
N LYS A 271 13.91 4.11 -5.00
CA LYS A 271 14.92 5.17 -5.05
C LYS A 271 15.87 5.05 -6.26
N ASN A 272 16.31 3.83 -6.56
CA ASN A 272 17.24 3.54 -7.65
C ASN A 272 16.57 2.84 -8.84
N SER A 273 15.23 2.88 -8.95
CA SER A 273 14.48 2.19 -10.01
C SER A 273 14.81 2.69 -11.42
N SER A 274 15.24 3.95 -11.57
CA SER A 274 15.69 4.51 -12.85
C SER A 274 16.98 3.88 -13.40
N MET A 275 17.74 3.15 -12.56
CA MET A 275 18.92 2.40 -13.00
C MET A 275 18.58 1.07 -13.67
N ILE A 276 17.31 0.64 -13.62
CA ILE A 276 16.84 -0.61 -14.17
C ILE A 276 16.17 -0.34 -15.53
N ASP A 277 16.56 -1.10 -16.55
CA ASP A 277 15.87 -1.11 -17.84
C ASP A 277 14.62 -1.99 -17.79
N PHE A 278 13.55 -1.43 -17.20
CA PHE A 278 12.26 -2.11 -17.13
C PHE A 278 11.65 -2.39 -18.50
N ILE A 279 11.98 -1.61 -19.54
CA ILE A 279 11.42 -1.82 -20.89
C ILE A 279 11.94 -3.15 -21.45
N SER A 280 13.26 -3.38 -21.39
CA SER A 280 13.86 -4.64 -21.84
C SER A 280 13.42 -5.83 -21.00
N LEU A 281 13.34 -5.66 -19.67
CA LEU A 281 12.87 -6.73 -18.79
C LEU A 281 11.42 -7.11 -19.07
N HIS A 282 10.49 -6.14 -19.13
CA HIS A 282 9.09 -6.43 -19.44
C HIS A 282 8.93 -7.06 -20.83
N LYS A 283 9.70 -6.63 -21.84
CA LYS A 283 9.66 -7.26 -23.16
C LYS A 283 10.09 -8.74 -23.15
N LYS A 284 10.98 -9.11 -22.21
CA LYS A 284 11.47 -10.50 -22.10
C LYS A 284 10.51 -11.40 -21.32
N TYR A 285 9.83 -10.88 -20.31
CA TYR A 285 9.09 -11.71 -19.33
C TYR A 285 7.57 -11.46 -19.25
N ASN A 286 7.02 -10.45 -19.94
CA ASN A 286 5.58 -10.28 -20.14
C ASN A 286 5.15 -10.80 -21.51
#